data_AF-A0A840UNE4-F1
#
_entry.id   AF-A0A840UNE4-F1
#
_cell.length_a   1.000
_cell.length_b   1.000
_cell.length_c   1.000
_cell.angle_alpha   90.00
_cell.angle_beta   90.00
_cell.angle_gamma   90.00
#
_symmetry.space_group_name_H-M   'P 1'
#
loop_
_entity.id
_entity.type
_entity.pdbx_description
1 polymer ?
#
loop_
_entity_poly.entity_id
_entity_poly.type
_entity_poly.pdbx_seq_one_letter_code
_entity_poly.pdbx_strand_id
1 'polypeptide(L)'
;MNKLLYLLVVLCGVLAVPPAFADEWEGLTLQERERVQLQSREMSELGIPETPARQMLITMHRNRFSEQNMARARQMVLDAARAGLPTEAMMNEAMTGMARQAREQEVVTAMATVRNRYDYADRMAKSLATEPRRTETMRTAIVDCLATGMRPADLEAVRDRLQVRSQARQRTQNRAEDEALAVQTMLTVATMSRRGVRSPEVADIVGRALQQQYTYREMEQLRQRFANRAVAEAPRAIAARHAASIGRGDGPGPTAGAGAGGGNAGSGNSGGGNAGGSGGSGNSGSGNSGGGNAGGGNGGGGHGGGR
;
A
#
# COMPACT_ATOMS: atom_id res chain seq x y z
N MET A 1 -38.73 49.46 -20.96
CA MET A 1 -38.20 48.52 -21.98
C MET A 1 -37.07 47.62 -21.47
N ASN A 2 -36.30 48.00 -20.43
CA ASN A 2 -35.11 47.23 -20.03
C ASN A 2 -35.38 45.97 -19.18
N LYS A 3 -36.62 45.77 -18.70
CA LYS A 3 -37.01 44.57 -17.93
C LYS A 3 -37.40 43.37 -18.81
N LEU A 4 -37.79 43.60 -20.07
CA LEU A 4 -38.11 42.53 -21.02
C LEU A 4 -36.85 41.87 -21.60
N LEU A 5 -35.74 42.63 -21.69
CA LEU A 5 -34.47 42.13 -22.22
C LEU A 5 -33.76 41.18 -21.24
N TYR A 6 -33.89 41.42 -19.93
CA TYR A 6 -33.30 40.55 -18.89
C TYR A 6 -34.01 39.20 -18.76
N LEU A 7 -35.31 39.14 -19.05
CA LEU A 7 -36.09 37.90 -18.97
C LEU A 7 -35.79 36.95 -20.15
N LEU A 8 -35.37 37.49 -21.30
CA LEU A 8 -35.02 36.73 -22.49
C LEU A 8 -33.58 36.14 -22.41
N VAL A 9 -32.65 36.82 -21.73
CA VAL A 9 -31.28 36.33 -21.52
C VAL A 9 -31.22 35.22 -20.45
N VAL A 10 -32.09 35.26 -19.45
CA VAL A 10 -32.18 34.19 -18.43
C VAL A 10 -32.87 32.93 -18.97
N LEU A 11 -33.80 33.07 -19.93
CA LEU A 11 -34.52 31.93 -20.52
C LEU A 11 -33.65 31.11 -21.51
N CYS A 12 -32.64 31.72 -22.14
CA CYS A 12 -31.70 31.01 -23.03
C CYS A 12 -30.50 30.38 -22.30
N GLY A 13 -30.29 30.67 -21.01
CA GLY A 13 -29.16 30.14 -20.24
C GLY A 13 -29.35 28.72 -19.67
N VAL A 14 -30.54 28.13 -19.78
CA VAL A 14 -30.90 26.85 -19.13
C VAL A 14 -30.84 25.63 -20.07
N LEU A 15 -30.61 25.82 -21.39
CA LEU A 15 -30.65 24.72 -22.36
C LEU A 15 -29.29 24.29 -22.93
N ALA A 16 -28.18 24.79 -22.39
CA ALA A 16 -26.83 24.39 -22.79
C ALA A 16 -26.21 23.44 -21.75
N VAL A 17 -26.89 22.32 -21.45
CA VAL A 17 -26.19 21.16 -20.88
C VAL A 17 -25.49 20.49 -22.06
N PRO A 18 -24.14 20.44 -22.10
CA PRO A 18 -23.45 19.76 -23.18
C PRO A 18 -23.93 18.30 -23.25
N PRO A 19 -24.25 17.76 -24.43
CA PRO A 19 -24.63 16.36 -24.60
C PRO A 19 -23.40 15.45 -24.44
N ALA A 20 -22.82 15.40 -23.24
CA ALA A 20 -21.68 14.54 -22.94
C ALA A 20 -22.04 13.05 -22.86
N PHE A 21 -23.33 12.70 -23.01
CA PHE A 21 -23.84 11.32 -22.96
C PHE A 21 -24.24 10.75 -24.33
N ALA A 22 -24.16 11.54 -25.42
CA ALA A 22 -24.57 11.06 -26.74
C ALA A 22 -23.53 10.15 -27.42
N ASP A 23 -22.24 10.30 -27.10
CA ASP A 23 -21.13 9.55 -27.71
C ASP A 23 -20.88 8.16 -27.10
N GLU A 24 -21.51 7.83 -25.97
CA GLU A 24 -21.21 6.59 -25.24
C GLU A 24 -21.61 5.32 -26.02
N TRP A 25 -22.62 5.41 -26.90
CA TRP A 25 -23.21 4.27 -27.59
C TRP A 25 -22.82 4.15 -29.07
N GLU A 26 -21.91 5.00 -29.54
CA GLU A 26 -21.44 4.97 -30.92
C GLU A 26 -20.76 3.61 -31.21
N GLY A 27 -21.18 2.96 -32.31
CA GLY A 27 -20.68 1.65 -32.75
C GLY A 27 -21.41 0.41 -32.22
N LEU A 28 -22.40 0.54 -31.32
CA LEU A 28 -23.20 -0.59 -30.82
C LEU A 28 -24.58 -0.65 -31.49
N THR A 29 -25.02 -1.86 -31.83
CA THR A 29 -26.38 -2.18 -32.27
C THR A 29 -27.40 -1.97 -31.14
N LEU A 30 -28.69 -1.81 -31.47
CA LEU A 30 -29.76 -1.65 -30.47
C LEU A 30 -29.79 -2.82 -29.48
N GLN A 31 -29.62 -4.04 -29.98
CA GLN A 31 -29.60 -5.26 -29.15
C GLN A 31 -28.40 -5.27 -28.18
N GLU A 32 -27.21 -4.84 -28.61
CA GLU A 32 -26.04 -4.75 -27.72
C GLU A 32 -26.25 -3.69 -26.64
N ARG A 33 -26.87 -2.55 -26.95
CA ARG A 33 -27.18 -1.50 -25.97
C ARG A 33 -28.11 -2.01 -24.88
N GLU A 34 -29.20 -2.68 -25.25
CA GLU A 34 -30.14 -3.27 -24.30
C GLU A 34 -29.45 -4.31 -23.42
N ARG A 35 -28.59 -5.15 -24.01
CA ARG A 35 -27.83 -6.15 -23.27
C ARG A 35 -26.86 -5.51 -22.28
N VAL A 36 -26.10 -4.50 -22.69
CA VAL A 36 -25.19 -3.76 -21.80
C VAL A 36 -25.97 -3.14 -20.64
N GLN A 37 -27.13 -2.51 -20.89
CA GLN A 37 -27.97 -1.93 -19.83
C GLN A 37 -28.49 -2.98 -18.86
N LEU A 38 -28.98 -4.11 -19.36
CA LEU A 38 -29.44 -5.21 -18.51
C LEU A 38 -28.29 -5.75 -17.64
N GLN A 39 -27.14 -6.00 -18.26
CA GLN A 39 -25.97 -6.53 -17.56
C GLN A 39 -25.39 -5.54 -16.53
N SER A 40 -25.34 -4.24 -16.83
CA SER A 40 -24.87 -3.23 -15.86
C SER A 40 -25.81 -3.12 -14.67
N ARG A 41 -27.13 -3.25 -14.91
CA ARG A 41 -28.13 -3.28 -13.85
C ARG A 41 -27.98 -4.51 -12.94
N GLU A 42 -27.82 -5.69 -13.51
CA GLU A 42 -27.52 -6.93 -12.75
C GLU A 42 -26.26 -6.78 -11.89
N MET A 43 -25.21 -6.14 -12.41
CA MET A 43 -24.00 -5.86 -11.65
C MET A 43 -24.25 -4.87 -10.50
N SER A 44 -25.10 -3.86 -10.72
CA SER A 44 -25.47 -2.86 -9.71
C SER A 44 -26.25 -3.45 -8.55
N GLU A 45 -27.10 -4.46 -8.80
CA GLU A 45 -27.82 -5.19 -7.74
C GLU A 45 -26.85 -5.89 -6.76
N LEU A 46 -25.62 -6.15 -7.16
CA LEU A 46 -24.55 -6.71 -6.33
C LEU A 46 -23.59 -5.65 -5.76
N GLY A 47 -23.98 -4.36 -5.82
CA GLY A 47 -23.21 -3.24 -5.28
C GLY A 47 -22.05 -2.79 -6.17
N ILE A 48 -21.98 -3.23 -7.42
CA ILE A 48 -20.97 -2.76 -8.38
C ILE A 48 -21.43 -1.42 -8.96
N PRO A 49 -20.59 -0.37 -8.99
CA PRO A 49 -20.96 0.91 -9.60
C PRO A 49 -21.38 0.73 -11.07
N GLU A 50 -22.59 1.17 -11.40
CA GLU A 50 -23.19 0.92 -12.72
C GLU A 50 -22.38 1.59 -13.84
N THR A 51 -21.94 2.84 -13.66
CA THR A 51 -21.22 3.61 -14.69
C THR A 51 -19.90 2.93 -15.10
N PRO A 52 -18.96 2.58 -14.19
CA PRO A 52 -17.78 1.80 -14.55
C PRO A 52 -18.08 0.44 -15.20
N ALA A 53 -19.09 -0.28 -14.69
CA ALA A 53 -19.48 -1.58 -15.24
C ALA A 53 -19.99 -1.46 -16.68
N ARG A 54 -20.87 -0.49 -16.94
CA ARG A 54 -21.38 -0.16 -18.27
C ARG A 54 -20.24 0.21 -19.22
N GLN A 55 -19.36 1.12 -18.81
CA GLN A 55 -18.21 1.53 -19.61
C GLN A 55 -17.33 0.34 -20.01
N MET A 56 -17.06 -0.57 -19.07
CA MET A 56 -16.30 -1.80 -19.36
C MET A 56 -16.98 -2.64 -20.43
N LEU A 57 -18.29 -2.89 -20.32
CA LEU A 57 -19.05 -3.69 -21.28
C LEU A 57 -19.12 -3.04 -22.67
N ILE A 58 -19.39 -1.73 -22.75
CA ILE A 58 -19.36 -0.97 -24.02
C ILE A 58 -18.00 -1.11 -24.68
N THR A 59 -16.93 -0.97 -23.89
CA THR A 59 -15.55 -1.04 -24.41
C THR A 59 -15.21 -2.44 -24.90
N MET A 60 -15.71 -3.50 -24.26
CA MET A 60 -15.55 -4.89 -24.73
C MET A 60 -16.25 -5.13 -26.08
N HIS A 61 -17.48 -4.63 -26.27
CA HIS A 61 -18.17 -4.69 -27.55
C HIS A 61 -17.39 -3.96 -28.66
N ARG A 62 -16.92 -2.74 -28.38
CA ARG A 62 -16.11 -1.94 -29.32
C ARG A 62 -14.81 -2.65 -29.73
N ASN A 63 -14.18 -3.35 -28.79
CA ASN A 63 -12.98 -4.16 -29.04
C ASN A 63 -13.30 -5.56 -29.60
N ARG A 64 -14.56 -5.83 -29.96
CA ARG A 64 -15.03 -7.09 -30.58
C ARG A 64 -14.64 -8.33 -29.78
N PHE A 65 -14.75 -8.24 -28.45
CA PHE A 65 -14.60 -9.41 -27.61
C PHE A 65 -15.65 -10.45 -27.98
N SER A 66 -15.26 -11.72 -27.95
CA SER A 66 -16.20 -12.82 -28.07
C SER A 66 -17.19 -12.83 -26.89
N GLU A 67 -18.40 -13.32 -27.13
CA GLU A 67 -19.43 -13.46 -26.11
C GLU A 67 -18.98 -14.27 -24.89
N GLN A 68 -18.18 -15.30 -25.14
CA GLN A 68 -17.60 -16.13 -24.09
C GLN A 68 -16.64 -15.31 -23.20
N ASN A 69 -15.78 -14.48 -23.79
CA ASN A 69 -14.82 -13.68 -23.03
C ASN A 69 -15.49 -12.51 -22.31
N MET A 70 -16.51 -11.87 -22.90
CA MET A 70 -17.33 -10.87 -22.21
C MET A 70 -18.04 -11.48 -21.00
N ALA A 71 -18.68 -12.65 -21.17
CA ALA A 71 -19.33 -13.36 -20.07
C ALA A 71 -18.35 -13.75 -18.96
N ARG A 72 -17.15 -14.23 -19.31
CA ARG A 72 -16.10 -14.59 -18.35
C ARG A 72 -15.56 -13.37 -17.60
N ALA A 73 -15.30 -12.26 -18.29
CA ALA A 73 -14.87 -11.02 -17.67
C ALA A 73 -15.92 -10.49 -16.68
N ARG A 74 -17.18 -10.44 -17.10
CA ARG A 74 -18.32 -10.08 -16.25
C ARG A 74 -18.41 -10.98 -15.02
N GLN A 75 -18.33 -12.30 -15.20
CA GLN A 75 -18.42 -13.26 -14.10
C GLN A 75 -17.30 -13.06 -13.07
N MET A 76 -16.08 -12.72 -13.50
CA MET A 76 -14.99 -12.42 -12.55
C MET A 76 -15.28 -11.18 -11.69
N VAL A 77 -15.91 -10.15 -12.25
CA VAL A 77 -16.32 -8.96 -11.49
C VAL A 77 -17.46 -9.30 -10.51
N LEU A 78 -18.46 -10.07 -10.96
CA LEU A 78 -19.55 -10.54 -10.11
C LEU A 78 -19.05 -11.40 -8.93
N ASP A 79 -18.14 -12.34 -9.20
CA ASP A 79 -17.54 -13.18 -8.17
C ASP A 79 -16.71 -12.37 -7.17
N ALA A 80 -16.00 -11.34 -7.65
CA ALA A 80 -15.26 -10.43 -6.79
C ALA A 80 -16.21 -9.65 -5.86
N ALA A 81 -17.32 -9.12 -6.39
CA ALA A 81 -18.33 -8.43 -5.59
C ALA A 81 -18.90 -9.34 -4.49
N ARG A 82 -19.29 -10.57 -4.84
CA ARG A 82 -19.80 -11.57 -3.88
C ARG A 82 -18.80 -11.93 -2.79
N ALA A 83 -17.51 -11.94 -3.13
CA ALA A 83 -16.43 -12.20 -2.18
C ALA A 83 -16.02 -10.96 -1.34
N GLY A 84 -16.62 -9.79 -1.59
CA GLY A 84 -16.23 -8.53 -0.94
C GLY A 84 -14.85 -8.03 -1.36
N LEU A 85 -14.40 -8.39 -2.57
CA LEU A 85 -13.15 -7.96 -3.17
C LEU A 85 -13.37 -6.69 -4.02
N PRO A 86 -12.35 -5.84 -4.22
CA PRO A 86 -12.48 -4.59 -4.96
C PRO A 86 -12.71 -4.84 -6.46
N THR A 87 -13.96 -4.66 -6.90
CA THR A 87 -14.41 -4.87 -8.27
C THR A 87 -13.80 -3.88 -9.25
N GLU A 88 -13.53 -2.65 -8.80
CA GLU A 88 -12.86 -1.61 -9.57
C GLU A 88 -11.46 -2.04 -10.06
N ALA A 89 -10.70 -2.80 -9.26
CA ALA A 89 -9.38 -3.28 -9.70
C ALA A 89 -9.48 -4.19 -10.94
N MET A 90 -10.50 -5.05 -10.98
CA MET A 90 -10.74 -5.97 -12.11
C MET A 90 -11.23 -5.20 -13.34
N MET A 91 -12.13 -4.24 -13.16
CA MET A 91 -12.63 -3.40 -14.25
C MET A 91 -11.51 -2.50 -14.82
N ASN A 92 -10.69 -1.90 -13.97
CA ASN A 92 -9.56 -1.07 -14.37
C ASN A 92 -8.50 -1.88 -15.14
N GLU A 93 -8.25 -3.13 -14.73
CA GLU A 93 -7.35 -4.03 -15.46
C GLU A 93 -7.91 -4.34 -16.85
N ALA A 94 -9.21 -4.61 -16.95
CA ALA A 94 -9.87 -4.85 -18.23
C ALA A 94 -9.74 -3.63 -19.15
N MET A 95 -10.08 -2.44 -18.64
CA MET A 95 -9.98 -1.18 -19.36
C MET A 95 -8.55 -0.86 -19.79
N THR A 96 -7.56 -1.10 -18.92
CA THR A 96 -6.14 -0.91 -19.23
C THR A 96 -5.69 -1.84 -20.35
N GLY A 97 -6.07 -3.12 -20.31
CA GLY A 97 -5.76 -4.09 -21.34
C GLY A 97 -6.37 -3.71 -22.70
N MET A 98 -7.64 -3.32 -22.72
CA MET A 98 -8.33 -2.84 -23.93
C MET A 98 -7.72 -1.55 -24.48
N ALA A 99 -7.36 -0.59 -23.62
CA ALA A 99 -6.69 0.64 -24.03
C ALA A 99 -5.32 0.39 -24.66
N ARG A 100 -4.63 -0.69 -24.26
CA ARG A 100 -3.37 -1.16 -24.85
C ARG A 100 -3.56 -2.05 -26.08
N GLN A 101 -4.80 -2.24 -26.54
CA GLN A 101 -5.15 -3.12 -27.65
C GLN A 101 -4.63 -4.56 -27.44
N ALA A 102 -4.57 -5.01 -26.19
CA ALA A 102 -4.23 -6.39 -25.87
C ALA A 102 -5.32 -7.34 -26.41
N ARG A 103 -4.94 -8.58 -26.71
CA ARG A 103 -5.91 -9.57 -27.20
C ARG A 103 -6.94 -9.88 -26.11
N GLU A 104 -8.17 -10.20 -26.49
CA GLU A 104 -9.25 -10.49 -25.55
C GLU A 104 -8.85 -11.50 -24.45
N GLN A 105 -8.17 -12.58 -24.84
CA GLN A 105 -7.70 -13.61 -23.92
C GLN A 105 -6.61 -13.09 -22.95
N GLU A 106 -5.75 -12.17 -23.39
CA GLU A 106 -4.74 -11.55 -22.55
C GLU A 106 -5.40 -10.66 -21.49
N VAL A 107 -6.41 -9.88 -21.88
CA VAL A 107 -7.20 -9.04 -20.96
C VAL A 107 -7.92 -9.90 -19.90
N VAL A 108 -8.61 -10.96 -20.32
CA VAL A 108 -9.29 -11.89 -19.40
C VAL A 108 -8.30 -12.59 -18.46
N THR A 109 -7.11 -12.95 -18.96
CA THR A 109 -6.05 -13.57 -18.15
C THR A 109 -5.47 -12.58 -17.12
N ALA A 110 -5.29 -11.31 -17.51
CA ALA A 110 -4.86 -10.26 -16.62
C ALA A 110 -5.89 -10.01 -15.50
N MET A 111 -7.18 -9.92 -15.83
CA MET A 111 -8.26 -9.82 -14.85
C MET A 111 -8.25 -10.99 -13.86
N ALA A 112 -8.07 -12.23 -14.36
CA ALA A 112 -7.98 -13.41 -13.50
C ALA A 112 -6.77 -13.34 -12.56
N THR A 113 -5.63 -12.83 -13.05
CA THR A 113 -4.43 -12.62 -12.24
C THR A 113 -4.67 -11.60 -11.13
N VAL A 114 -5.32 -10.48 -11.43
CA VAL A 114 -5.70 -9.46 -10.43
C VAL A 114 -6.66 -10.05 -9.40
N ARG A 115 -7.71 -10.74 -9.83
CA ARG A 115 -8.66 -11.40 -8.91
C ARG A 115 -7.95 -12.38 -7.98
N ASN A 116 -7.10 -13.26 -8.51
CA ASN A 116 -6.36 -14.25 -7.71
C ASN A 116 -5.44 -13.58 -6.68
N ARG A 117 -4.83 -12.44 -7.05
CA ARG A 117 -3.99 -11.65 -6.15
C ARG A 117 -4.80 -11.09 -4.97
N TYR A 118 -5.97 -10.51 -5.24
CA TYR A 118 -6.84 -9.98 -4.19
C TYR A 118 -7.44 -11.07 -3.30
N ASP A 119 -7.85 -12.20 -3.89
CA ASP A 119 -8.36 -13.36 -3.14
C ASP A 119 -7.30 -13.90 -2.16
N TYR A 120 -6.06 -14.09 -2.63
CA TYR A 120 -4.96 -14.48 -1.78
C TYR A 120 -4.69 -13.45 -0.67
N ALA A 121 -4.61 -12.17 -1.03
CA ALA A 121 -4.32 -11.10 -0.09
C ALA A 121 -5.40 -10.97 0.99
N ASP A 122 -6.67 -11.14 0.63
CA ASP A 122 -7.80 -11.07 1.56
C ASP A 122 -7.77 -12.23 2.55
N ARG A 123 -7.58 -13.47 2.09
CA ARG A 123 -7.45 -14.63 2.99
C ARG A 123 -6.29 -14.47 3.96
N MET A 124 -5.14 -14.02 3.46
CA MET A 124 -3.97 -13.80 4.32
C MET A 124 -4.21 -12.66 5.33
N ALA A 125 -4.78 -11.54 4.90
CA ALA A 125 -5.08 -10.41 5.79
C ALA A 125 -6.07 -10.81 6.91
N LYS A 126 -7.16 -11.51 6.56
CA LYS A 126 -8.15 -12.02 7.52
C LYS A 126 -7.58 -13.06 8.49
N SER A 127 -6.49 -13.75 8.12
CA SER A 127 -5.80 -14.68 9.03
C SER A 127 -4.93 -13.99 10.09
N LEU A 128 -4.64 -12.70 9.91
CA LEU A 128 -3.75 -11.91 10.77
C LEU A 128 -4.47 -10.77 11.51
N ALA A 129 -5.61 -10.29 10.99
CA ALA A 129 -6.38 -9.21 11.59
C ALA A 129 -7.88 -9.49 11.52
N THR A 130 -8.58 -9.03 12.55
CA THR A 130 -10.05 -9.06 12.63
C THR A 130 -10.69 -7.69 12.43
N GLU A 131 -9.98 -6.61 12.79
CA GLU A 131 -10.46 -5.25 12.59
C GLU A 131 -10.57 -4.92 11.07
N PRO A 132 -11.73 -4.50 10.55
CA PRO A 132 -11.93 -4.28 9.13
C PRO A 132 -10.93 -3.31 8.49
N ARG A 133 -10.63 -2.18 9.15
CA ARG A 133 -9.68 -1.17 8.63
C ARG A 133 -8.26 -1.73 8.51
N ARG A 134 -7.84 -2.57 9.46
CA ARG A 134 -6.52 -3.21 9.47
C ARG A 134 -6.42 -4.31 8.43
N THR A 135 -7.48 -5.10 8.31
CA THR A 135 -7.62 -6.12 7.26
C THR A 135 -7.48 -5.48 5.88
N GLU A 136 -8.15 -4.37 5.61
CA GLU A 136 -8.05 -3.66 4.33
C GLU A 136 -6.64 -3.12 4.06
N THR A 137 -6.04 -2.46 5.06
CA THR A 137 -4.66 -1.94 4.95
C THR A 137 -3.67 -3.07 4.64
N MET A 138 -3.82 -4.21 5.31
CA MET A 138 -2.95 -5.36 5.13
C MET A 138 -3.19 -6.04 3.78
N ARG A 139 -4.45 -6.19 3.36
CA ARG A 139 -4.83 -6.71 2.04
C ARG A 139 -4.16 -5.88 0.95
N THR A 140 -4.28 -4.56 1.00
CA THR A 140 -3.63 -3.65 0.04
C THR A 140 -2.12 -3.82 0.04
N ALA A 141 -1.48 -3.89 1.22
CA ALA A 141 -0.03 -4.12 1.31
C ALA A 141 0.40 -5.46 0.71
N ILE A 142 -0.38 -6.54 0.90
CA ILE A 142 -0.09 -7.87 0.33
C ILE A 142 -0.31 -7.88 -1.18
N VAL A 143 -1.34 -7.20 -1.69
CA VAL A 143 -1.53 -7.00 -3.14
C VAL A 143 -0.32 -6.29 -3.74
N ASP A 144 0.16 -5.21 -3.11
CA ASP A 144 1.35 -4.50 -3.54
C ASP A 144 2.58 -5.42 -3.58
N CYS A 145 2.76 -6.25 -2.55
CA CYS A 145 3.85 -7.24 -2.48
C CYS A 145 3.81 -8.22 -3.66
N LEU A 146 2.64 -8.79 -3.94
CA LEU A 146 2.48 -9.76 -5.03
C LEU A 146 2.66 -9.10 -6.40
N ALA A 147 2.21 -7.85 -6.56
CA ALA A 147 2.40 -7.08 -7.79
C ALA A 147 3.88 -6.76 -8.05
N THR A 148 4.71 -6.66 -7.02
CA THR A 148 6.15 -6.37 -7.11
C THR A 148 7.02 -7.62 -7.12
N GLY A 149 6.42 -8.81 -7.20
CA GLY A 149 7.13 -10.08 -7.36
C GLY A 149 7.48 -10.81 -6.05
N MET A 150 6.87 -10.45 -4.92
CA MET A 150 6.90 -11.32 -3.74
C MET A 150 6.23 -12.66 -4.06
N ARG A 151 6.86 -13.75 -3.65
CA ARG A 151 6.33 -15.11 -3.80
C ARG A 151 5.36 -15.40 -2.66
N PRO A 152 4.23 -16.09 -2.92
CA PRO A 152 3.30 -16.53 -1.88
C PRO A 152 3.98 -17.26 -0.71
N ALA A 153 4.86 -18.22 -1.01
CA ALA A 153 5.57 -19.00 0.00
C ALA A 153 6.42 -18.14 0.98
N ASP A 154 7.03 -17.05 0.49
CA ASP A 154 7.82 -16.15 1.35
C ASP A 154 6.92 -15.28 2.23
N LEU A 155 5.74 -14.87 1.72
CA LEU A 155 4.72 -14.17 2.52
C LEU A 155 4.10 -15.08 3.58
N GLU A 156 3.86 -16.35 3.26
CA GLU A 156 3.42 -17.37 4.22
C GLU A 156 4.45 -17.57 5.33
N ALA A 157 5.74 -17.65 5.00
CA ALA A 157 6.79 -17.73 6.01
C ALA A 157 6.81 -16.51 6.96
N VAL A 158 6.52 -15.30 6.46
CA VAL A 158 6.38 -14.09 7.30
C VAL A 158 5.12 -14.18 8.17
N ARG A 159 3.97 -14.59 7.61
CA ARG A 159 2.72 -14.82 8.35
C ARG A 159 2.91 -15.82 9.49
N ASP A 160 3.56 -16.95 9.22
CA ASP A 160 3.75 -18.02 10.20
C ASP A 160 4.60 -17.54 11.38
N ARG A 161 5.65 -16.75 11.11
CA ARG A 161 6.46 -16.09 12.16
C ARG A 161 5.64 -15.11 13.00
N LEU A 162 4.73 -14.35 12.38
CA LEU A 162 3.80 -13.47 13.10
C LEU A 162 2.83 -14.28 13.98
N GLN A 163 2.29 -15.40 13.48
CA GLN A 163 1.35 -16.24 14.23
C GLN A 163 2.02 -16.92 15.44
N VAL A 164 3.20 -17.51 15.26
CA VAL A 164 3.98 -18.10 16.37
C VAL A 164 4.23 -17.06 17.45
N ARG A 165 4.59 -15.84 17.05
CA ARG A 165 4.83 -14.74 18.00
C ARG A 165 3.55 -14.28 18.71
N SER A 166 2.44 -14.13 17.99
CA SER A 166 1.16 -13.75 18.61
C SER A 166 0.70 -14.82 19.60
N GLN A 167 0.81 -16.11 19.26
CA GLN A 167 0.47 -17.20 20.17
C GLN A 167 1.31 -17.17 21.46
N ALA A 168 2.61 -16.85 21.37
CA ALA A 168 3.46 -16.69 22.54
C ALA A 168 3.01 -15.50 23.43
N ARG A 169 2.43 -14.44 22.85
CA ARG A 169 1.97 -13.22 23.55
C ARG A 169 0.50 -13.24 23.96
N GLN A 170 -0.33 -14.14 23.43
CA GLN A 170 -1.75 -14.21 23.75
C GLN A 170 -2.04 -14.49 25.23
N ARG A 171 -1.05 -15.03 25.97
CA ARG A 171 -1.12 -15.12 27.44
C ARG A 171 -1.19 -13.75 28.15
N THR A 172 -0.86 -12.65 27.46
CA THR A 172 -0.76 -11.29 28.03
C THR A 172 -1.68 -10.25 27.35
N GLN A 173 -2.79 -10.66 26.72
CA GLN A 173 -3.94 -9.82 26.30
C GLN A 173 -3.74 -8.69 25.25
N ASN A 174 -2.65 -8.63 24.48
CA ASN A 174 -2.41 -7.51 23.54
C ASN A 174 -2.75 -7.79 22.05
N ARG A 175 -3.97 -8.30 21.76
CA ARG A 175 -4.42 -8.58 20.37
C ARG A 175 -4.29 -7.36 19.44
N ALA A 176 -4.65 -6.18 19.93
CA ALA A 176 -4.56 -4.95 19.15
C ALA A 176 -3.11 -4.57 18.79
N GLU A 177 -2.12 -4.90 19.63
CA GLU A 177 -0.71 -4.67 19.30
C GLU A 177 -0.18 -5.72 18.32
N ASP A 178 -0.60 -6.98 18.44
CA ASP A 178 -0.22 -8.06 17.52
C ASP A 178 -0.71 -7.76 16.10
N GLU A 179 -1.95 -7.31 15.96
CA GLU A 179 -2.51 -6.87 14.68
C GLU A 179 -1.77 -5.63 14.12
N ALA A 180 -1.41 -4.66 14.99
CA ALA A 180 -0.64 -3.49 14.58
C ALA A 180 0.76 -3.88 14.10
N LEU A 181 1.39 -4.84 14.77
CA LEU A 181 2.66 -5.43 14.36
C LEU A 181 2.52 -6.13 13.01
N ALA A 182 1.48 -6.93 12.78
CA ALA A 182 1.23 -7.59 11.51
C ALA A 182 1.06 -6.57 10.37
N VAL A 183 0.29 -5.50 10.58
CA VAL A 183 0.12 -4.42 9.60
C VAL A 183 1.46 -3.76 9.28
N GLN A 184 2.21 -3.32 10.28
CA GLN A 184 3.52 -2.69 10.04
C GLN A 184 4.51 -3.64 9.37
N THR A 185 4.46 -4.92 9.71
CA THR A 185 5.27 -5.96 9.08
C THR A 185 4.98 -6.06 7.59
N MET A 186 3.71 -6.17 7.19
CA MET A 186 3.34 -6.26 5.77
C MET A 186 3.63 -4.96 5.01
N LEU A 187 3.46 -3.80 5.64
CA LEU A 187 3.87 -2.52 5.04
C LEU A 187 5.39 -2.46 4.82
N THR A 188 6.20 -2.99 5.74
CA THR A 188 7.66 -3.09 5.58
C THR A 188 8.03 -4.01 4.42
N VAL A 189 7.38 -5.18 4.31
CA VAL A 189 7.56 -6.11 3.17
C VAL A 189 7.20 -5.41 1.85
N ALA A 190 6.06 -4.70 1.80
CA ALA A 190 5.60 -3.97 0.62
C ALA A 190 6.57 -2.84 0.23
N THR A 191 7.14 -2.13 1.20
CA THR A 191 8.14 -1.09 0.95
C THR A 191 9.43 -1.69 0.38
N MET A 192 9.95 -2.78 0.95
CA MET A 192 11.19 -3.40 0.47
C MET A 192 11.04 -4.01 -0.93
N SER A 193 9.94 -4.73 -1.16
CA SER A 193 9.64 -5.35 -2.46
C SER A 193 9.44 -4.32 -3.57
N ARG A 194 8.75 -3.20 -3.31
CA ARG A 194 8.64 -2.08 -4.27
C ARG A 194 9.98 -1.47 -4.66
N ARG A 195 11.00 -1.59 -3.81
CA ARG A 195 12.37 -1.14 -4.12
C ARG A 195 13.21 -2.25 -4.78
N GLY A 196 12.62 -3.36 -5.18
CA GLY A 196 13.30 -4.42 -5.92
C GLY A 196 14.19 -5.34 -5.07
N VAL A 197 13.99 -5.37 -3.74
CA VAL A 197 14.60 -6.40 -2.89
C VAL A 197 13.95 -7.74 -3.20
N ARG A 198 14.75 -8.81 -3.30
CA ARG A 198 14.23 -10.11 -3.72
C ARG A 198 13.35 -10.71 -2.64
N SER A 199 12.29 -11.39 -3.04
CA SER A 199 11.30 -12.02 -2.14
C SER A 199 11.90 -12.79 -0.93
N PRO A 200 12.85 -13.73 -1.12
CA PRO A 200 13.46 -14.44 0.02
C PRO A 200 14.29 -13.54 0.94
N GLU A 201 14.95 -12.50 0.40
CA GLU A 201 15.74 -11.55 1.20
C GLU A 201 14.82 -10.70 2.09
N VAL A 202 13.69 -10.24 1.55
CA VAL A 202 12.68 -9.49 2.32
C VAL A 202 12.14 -10.35 3.46
N ALA A 203 11.77 -11.60 3.18
CA ALA A 203 11.25 -12.51 4.20
C ALA A 203 12.28 -12.86 5.27
N ASP A 204 13.56 -13.00 4.92
CA ASP A 204 14.64 -13.23 5.89
C ASP A 204 14.85 -12.00 6.80
N ILE A 205 14.98 -10.80 6.24
CA ILE A 205 15.17 -9.56 7.02
C ILE A 205 14.02 -9.36 8.02
N VAL A 206 12.78 -9.42 7.52
CA VAL A 206 11.59 -9.25 8.35
C VAL A 206 11.46 -10.39 9.36
N GLY A 207 11.79 -11.61 8.96
CA GLY A 207 11.79 -12.75 9.86
C GLY A 207 12.75 -12.62 11.03
N ARG A 208 13.97 -12.18 10.78
CA ARG A 208 14.96 -11.92 11.83
C ARG A 208 14.50 -10.78 12.75
N ALA A 209 13.91 -9.71 12.21
CA ALA A 209 13.34 -8.65 13.04
C ALA A 209 12.24 -9.20 13.97
N LEU A 210 11.38 -10.09 13.48
CA LEU A 210 10.35 -10.75 14.29
C LEU A 210 10.95 -11.69 15.35
N GLN A 211 12.01 -12.44 15.02
CA GLN A 211 12.75 -13.29 15.97
C GLN A 211 13.39 -12.46 17.09
N GLN A 212 13.86 -11.25 16.77
CA GLN A 212 14.39 -10.28 17.73
C GLN A 212 13.32 -9.45 18.42
N GLN A 213 12.06 -9.90 18.35
CA GLN A 213 10.94 -9.31 19.06
C GLN A 213 10.67 -7.84 18.72
N TYR A 214 11.00 -7.38 17.50
CA TYR A 214 10.68 -6.01 17.06
C TYR A 214 9.20 -5.69 17.24
N THR A 215 8.88 -4.62 17.94
CA THR A 215 7.54 -4.07 18.09
C THR A 215 7.03 -3.44 16.80
N TYR A 216 5.74 -3.11 16.75
CA TYR A 216 5.16 -2.44 15.59
C TYR A 216 5.85 -1.10 15.25
N ARG A 217 6.27 -0.34 16.28
CA ARG A 217 7.01 0.93 16.12
C ARG A 217 8.39 0.69 15.51
N GLU A 218 9.07 -0.36 15.94
CA GLU A 218 10.40 -0.71 15.41
C GLU A 218 10.32 -1.22 13.97
N MET A 219 9.27 -1.96 13.62
CA MET A 219 8.98 -2.34 12.24
C MET A 219 8.69 -1.12 11.35
N GLU A 220 7.95 -0.13 11.87
CA GLU A 220 7.72 1.13 11.18
C GLU A 220 9.02 1.92 10.97
N GLN A 221 9.88 2.00 12.00
CA GLN A 221 11.18 2.65 11.86
C GLN A 221 12.07 1.92 10.84
N LEU A 222 12.07 0.59 10.83
CA LEU A 222 12.78 -0.21 9.83
C LEU A 222 12.30 0.14 8.42
N ARG A 223 10.98 0.23 8.21
CA ARG A 223 10.36 0.65 6.95
C ARG A 223 10.82 2.03 6.52
N GLN A 224 10.75 3.02 7.42
CA GLN A 224 11.12 4.40 7.14
C GLN A 224 12.61 4.54 6.81
N ARG A 225 13.49 3.90 7.59
CA ARG A 225 14.95 3.90 7.34
C ARG A 225 15.27 3.29 5.98
N PHE A 226 14.64 2.16 5.65
CA PHE A 226 14.81 1.52 4.36
C PHE A 226 14.32 2.43 3.22
N ALA A 227 13.12 3.00 3.34
CA ALA A 227 12.54 3.89 2.34
C ALA A 227 13.41 5.12 2.06
N ASN A 228 13.97 5.73 3.11
CA ASN A 228 14.81 6.93 3.00
C ASN A 228 16.16 6.62 2.35
N ARG A 229 16.79 5.48 2.68
CA ARG A 229 18.09 5.11 2.13
C ARG A 229 18.01 4.58 0.70
N ALA A 230 16.92 3.92 0.34
CA ALA A 230 16.72 3.36 -1.01
C ALA A 230 16.67 4.42 -2.12
N VAL A 231 16.63 5.71 -1.78
CA VAL A 231 16.76 6.82 -2.72
C VAL A 231 18.23 7.06 -3.11
N ALA A 232 19.18 6.84 -2.20
CA ALA A 232 20.60 7.17 -2.39
C ALA A 232 21.49 5.94 -2.66
N GLU A 233 21.08 4.76 -2.22
CA GLU A 233 21.88 3.53 -2.29
C GLU A 233 21.11 2.39 -2.97
N ALA A 234 21.85 1.43 -3.54
CA ALA A 234 21.26 0.23 -4.15
C ALA A 234 20.45 -0.57 -3.09
N PRO A 235 19.15 -0.84 -3.32
CA PRO A 235 18.26 -1.50 -2.34
C PRO A 235 18.80 -2.82 -1.77
N ARG A 236 19.52 -3.61 -2.58
CA ARG A 236 20.15 -4.87 -2.15
C ARG A 236 21.27 -4.67 -1.12
N ALA A 237 22.09 -3.63 -1.29
CA ALA A 237 23.18 -3.33 -0.35
C ALA A 237 22.61 -2.90 1.02
N ILE A 238 21.55 -2.08 0.99
CA ILE A 238 20.81 -1.65 2.19
C ILE A 238 20.21 -2.86 2.89
N ALA A 239 19.51 -3.73 2.14
CA ALA A 239 18.90 -4.96 2.64
C ALA A 239 19.93 -5.87 3.33
N ALA A 240 21.07 -6.12 2.70
CA ALA A 240 22.16 -6.93 3.26
C ALA A 240 22.71 -6.32 4.57
N ARG A 241 22.90 -4.99 4.62
CA ARG A 241 23.38 -4.31 5.84
C ARG A 241 22.37 -4.42 6.97
N HIS A 242 21.07 -4.30 6.70
CA HIS A 242 20.03 -4.49 7.72
C HIS A 242 19.96 -5.95 8.20
N ALA A 243 20.06 -6.93 7.29
CA ALA A 243 20.10 -8.33 7.67
C ALA A 243 21.27 -8.63 8.63
N ALA A 244 22.43 -8.00 8.39
CA ALA A 244 23.61 -8.13 9.23
C ALA A 244 23.46 -7.40 10.58
N SER A 245 22.95 -6.16 10.61
CA SER A 245 22.77 -5.41 11.85
C SER A 245 21.76 -6.09 12.77
N ILE A 246 20.64 -6.55 12.21
CA ILE A 246 19.66 -7.36 12.92
C ILE A 246 20.37 -8.61 13.43
N GLY A 247 21.08 -9.37 12.60
CA GLY A 247 21.79 -10.59 13.05
C GLY A 247 22.75 -10.41 14.25
N ARG A 248 23.33 -9.22 14.45
CA ARG A 248 24.21 -8.92 15.60
C ARG A 248 23.46 -8.52 16.88
N GLY A 249 22.15 -8.34 16.80
CA GLY A 249 21.37 -7.79 17.92
C GLY A 249 21.57 -6.29 18.08
N ASP A 250 22.13 -5.60 17.07
CA ASP A 250 22.09 -4.15 16.99
C ASP A 250 20.61 -3.81 16.80
N GLY A 251 19.90 -3.58 17.91
CA GLY A 251 18.51 -3.17 17.90
C GLY A 251 18.32 -1.92 17.02
N PRO A 252 17.09 -1.45 16.84
CA PRO A 252 16.84 -0.19 16.15
C PRO A 252 17.36 0.95 17.04
N GLY A 253 18.68 1.12 17.10
CA GLY A 253 19.34 2.14 17.89
C GLY A 253 18.79 3.50 17.50
N PRO A 254 18.82 4.48 18.42
CA PRO A 254 18.39 5.83 18.13
C PRO A 254 19.21 6.29 16.93
N THR A 255 18.55 6.45 15.79
CA THR A 255 19.13 7.17 14.67
C THR A 255 19.39 8.57 15.18
N ALA A 256 20.67 8.87 15.43
CA ALA A 256 21.15 10.22 15.66
C ALA A 256 20.47 11.13 14.63
N GLY A 257 19.79 12.16 15.15
CA GLY A 257 19.01 13.07 14.35
C GLY A 257 19.82 13.65 13.19
N ALA A 258 19.14 13.93 12.09
CA ALA A 258 19.66 14.74 11.01
C ALA A 258 19.95 16.15 11.55
N GLY A 259 21.14 16.32 12.13
CA GLY A 259 21.75 17.62 12.39
C GLY A 259 22.36 18.11 11.08
N ALA A 260 21.63 18.98 10.40
CA ALA A 260 22.23 19.91 9.46
C ALA A 260 23.21 20.80 10.25
N GLY A 261 24.50 20.65 9.99
CA GLY A 261 25.55 21.44 10.63
C GLY A 261 26.88 21.18 9.96
N GLY A 262 27.21 22.02 8.98
CA GLY A 262 28.51 22.02 8.33
C GLY A 262 29.62 22.21 9.35
N GLY A 263 30.65 21.38 9.24
CA GLY A 263 31.84 21.42 10.07
C GLY A 263 32.98 20.76 9.32
N ASN A 264 33.87 21.60 8.85
CA ASN A 264 35.01 21.31 7.98
C ASN A 264 36.12 20.53 8.73
N ALA A 265 36.99 19.89 7.94
CA ALA A 265 38.37 19.51 8.23
C ALA A 265 38.68 18.35 9.21
N GLY A 266 39.51 17.41 8.74
CA GLY A 266 40.15 16.40 9.60
C GLY A 266 40.81 15.26 8.84
N SER A 267 41.74 15.57 7.93
CA SER A 267 42.71 14.60 7.41
C SER A 267 43.58 14.07 8.57
N GLY A 268 43.61 12.75 8.79
CA GLY A 268 44.46 12.10 9.78
C GLY A 268 44.88 10.72 9.31
N ASN A 269 46.19 10.59 9.06
CA ASN A 269 46.89 9.48 8.44
C ASN A 269 47.30 8.40 9.48
N SER A 270 47.33 7.13 9.06
CA SER A 270 48.31 6.06 9.41
C SER A 270 48.58 5.58 10.86
N GLY A 271 48.73 4.24 10.98
CA GLY A 271 49.49 3.50 12.01
C GLY A 271 48.62 2.95 13.15
N GLY A 272 48.69 1.71 13.63
CA GLY A 272 49.74 0.69 13.59
C GLY A 272 49.90 0.12 15.01
N GLY A 273 49.64 -1.18 15.21
CA GLY A 273 50.27 -2.00 16.25
C GLY A 273 49.76 -1.96 17.71
N ASN A 274 49.53 -3.18 18.20
CA ASN A 274 49.90 -3.73 19.50
C ASN A 274 48.86 -4.01 20.61
N ALA A 275 49.13 -5.18 21.19
CA ALA A 275 48.45 -5.91 22.24
C ALA A 275 48.87 -5.46 23.65
N GLY A 276 48.07 -5.89 24.63
CA GLY A 276 48.49 -6.11 26.01
C GLY A 276 48.12 -4.99 26.99
N GLY A 277 47.40 -5.35 28.05
CA GLY A 277 47.17 -4.45 29.18
C GLY A 277 46.00 -4.83 30.06
N SER A 278 46.25 -5.73 31.01
CA SER A 278 45.38 -6.06 32.15
C SER A 278 45.38 -4.94 33.20
N GLY A 279 44.28 -4.84 33.94
CA GLY A 279 44.26 -4.30 35.32
C GLY A 279 43.80 -2.85 35.46
N GLY A 280 42.82 -2.61 36.35
CA GLY A 280 42.42 -1.25 36.72
C GLY A 280 41.07 -1.20 37.44
N SER A 281 41.09 -1.49 38.73
CA SER A 281 40.01 -1.32 39.69
C SER A 281 39.72 0.16 39.99
N GLY A 282 38.45 0.51 40.21
CA GLY A 282 38.04 1.63 41.08
C GLY A 282 37.87 2.99 40.41
N ASN A 283 36.63 3.51 40.36
CA ASN A 283 36.25 4.63 41.22
C ASN A 283 34.75 4.93 41.15
N SER A 284 34.15 5.00 42.33
CA SER A 284 32.92 5.70 42.66
C SER A 284 33.02 7.18 42.29
N GLY A 285 32.03 7.69 41.55
CA GLY A 285 31.90 9.10 41.18
C GLY A 285 30.44 9.54 41.33
N SER A 286 30.20 10.30 42.39
CA SER A 286 28.99 10.96 42.82
C SER A 286 28.53 12.09 41.90
N GLY A 287 27.19 12.25 41.79
CA GLY A 287 26.50 13.54 41.76
C GLY A 287 26.59 14.40 40.50
N ASN A 288 25.42 14.66 39.88
CA ASN A 288 25.03 16.05 39.63
C ASN A 288 23.52 16.18 39.39
N SER A 289 22.88 16.85 40.34
CA SER A 289 21.59 17.52 40.20
C SER A 289 21.81 18.84 39.49
N GLY A 290 20.91 19.27 38.60
CA GLY A 290 20.89 20.67 38.19
C GLY A 290 20.10 20.96 36.91
N GLY A 291 19.19 21.92 37.03
CA GLY A 291 18.80 22.78 35.90
C GLY A 291 17.38 22.59 35.40
N GLY A 292 16.40 23.15 36.12
CA GLY A 292 15.14 23.56 35.49
C GLY A 292 15.39 24.70 34.50
N ASN A 293 14.53 24.81 33.49
CA ASN A 293 14.24 26.09 32.86
C ASN A 293 12.78 26.14 32.41
N ALA A 294 12.11 27.19 32.89
CA ALA A 294 10.80 27.66 32.48
C ALA A 294 10.92 28.60 31.26
N GLY A 295 9.79 28.83 30.60
CA GLY A 295 9.61 29.81 29.52
C GLY A 295 8.98 29.11 28.30
N GLY A 296 7.74 29.36 27.90
CA GLY A 296 7.03 30.63 27.85
C GLY A 296 6.92 31.04 26.37
N GLY A 297 5.71 31.09 25.81
CA GLY A 297 5.53 31.48 24.41
C GLY A 297 4.11 31.32 23.88
N ASN A 298 3.30 32.36 24.10
CA ASN A 298 2.02 32.58 23.46
C ASN A 298 2.16 32.74 21.93
N GLY A 299 1.12 32.33 21.20
CA GLY A 299 0.78 32.77 19.85
C GLY A 299 -0.45 31.97 19.39
N GLY A 300 -1.61 32.52 19.10
CA GLY A 300 -1.94 33.87 18.66
C GLY A 300 -2.74 33.73 17.36
N GLY A 301 -4.06 33.99 17.49
CA GLY A 301 -5.10 34.28 16.49
C GLY A 301 -4.87 34.12 14.98
N GLY A 302 -5.91 33.61 14.32
CA GLY A 302 -6.12 33.76 12.87
C GLY A 302 -7.54 33.40 12.45
N HIS A 303 -8.46 34.36 12.60
CA HIS A 303 -9.78 34.34 11.96
C HIS A 303 -9.64 34.59 10.44
N GLY A 304 -10.57 34.02 9.65
CA GLY A 304 -11.27 34.82 8.64
C GLY A 304 -11.15 34.42 7.17
N GLY A 305 -12.32 34.27 6.53
CA GLY A 305 -12.57 34.44 5.09
C GLY A 305 -12.77 33.12 4.34
N GLY A 306 -13.86 32.85 3.62
CA GLY A 306 -14.95 33.70 3.17
C GLY A 306 -15.33 33.31 1.73
N ARG A 307 -16.64 33.23 1.48
CA ARG A 307 -17.37 33.01 0.21
C ARG A 307 -17.54 31.58 -0.27
#